data_AF-A0A7C4MR26-F1
#
_entry.id   AF-A0A7C4MR26-F1
#
_cell.length_a   1.000
_cell.length_b   1.000
_cell.length_c   1.000
_cell.angle_alpha   90.00
_cell.angle_beta   90.00
_cell.angle_gamma   90.00
#
_symmetry.space_group_name_H-M   'P 1'
#
loop_
_entity.id
_entity.type
_entity.pdbx_description
1 polymer ?
#
loop_
_entity_poly.entity_id
_entity_poly.type
_entity_poly.pdbx_seq_one_letter_code
_entity_poly.pdbx_strand_id
1 'polypeptide(L)' 'MSETKIPIQDEDMAKAQNALRRAAARARKVAQETRTPLIVYEDGRVVKKYPWKEKSRKTRKTN' A
#
# COMPACT_ATOMS: atom_id res chain seq x y z
N MET A 1 -1.67 5.45 21.02
CA MET A 1 -1.53 6.48 19.97
C MET A 1 -2.92 6.73 19.40
N SER A 2 -3.51 7.87 19.73
CA SER A 2 -4.83 8.27 19.23
C SER A 2 -4.70 8.70 17.76
N GLU A 3 -5.57 8.18 16.90
CA GLU A 3 -5.74 8.67 15.53
C GLU A 3 -6.28 10.10 15.60
N THR A 4 -5.40 11.09 15.51
CA THR A 4 -5.81 12.49 15.34
C THR A 4 -6.40 12.62 13.93
N LYS A 5 -7.73 12.58 13.82
CA LYS A 5 -8.44 12.90 12.59
C LYS A 5 -8.20 14.38 12.31
N ILE A 6 -7.22 14.70 11.48
CA ILE A 6 -7.04 16.05 10.94
C ILE A 6 -8.25 16.30 10.04
N PRO A 7 -9.17 17.22 10.39
CA PRO A 7 -10.29 17.52 9.53
C PRO A 7 -9.74 18.12 8.24
N ILE A 8 -9.96 17.44 7.13
CA ILE A 8 -9.63 17.97 5.80
C ILE A 8 -10.59 19.14 5.58
N GLN A 9 -10.10 20.37 5.68
CA GLN A 9 -10.87 21.61 5.47
C GLN A 9 -11.24 21.84 3.99
N ASP A 10 -10.61 21.11 3.08
CA ASP A 10 -10.79 21.22 1.64
C ASP A 10 -11.72 20.12 1.11
N GLU A 11 -12.89 20.53 0.62
CA GLU A 11 -13.94 19.66 0.09
C GLU A 11 -13.47 18.85 -1.13
N ASP A 12 -12.57 19.41 -1.95
CA ASP A 12 -12.01 18.73 -3.12
C ASP A 12 -11.04 17.61 -2.69
N MET A 13 -10.35 17.80 -1.57
CA MET A 13 -9.45 16.79 -1.00
C MET A 13 -10.15 15.76 -0.10
N ALA A 14 -11.42 15.96 0.25
CA ALA A 14 -12.16 15.08 1.17
C ALA A 14 -12.19 13.60 0.71
N LYS A 15 -12.13 13.34 -0.60
CA LYS A 15 -12.13 11.99 -1.19
C LYS A 15 -10.74 11.45 -1.53
N ALA A 16 -9.69 12.26 -1.39
CA ALA A 16 -8.34 11.91 -1.83
C ALA A 16 -7.80 10.66 -1.12
N GLN A 17 -8.00 10.56 0.20
CA GLN A 17 -7.53 9.39 0.97
C GLN A 17 -8.15 8.08 0.46
N ASN A 18 -9.45 8.09 0.14
CA ASN A 18 -10.15 6.93 -0.40
C ASN A 18 -9.66 6.57 -1.81
N ALA A 19 -9.38 7.57 -2.64
CA ALA A 19 -8.81 7.37 -3.98
C ALA A 19 -7.40 6.73 -3.88
N LEU A 20 -6.54 7.25 -3.00
CA LEU A 20 -5.19 6.73 -2.79
C LEU A 20 -5.20 5.28 -2.28
N ARG A 21 -6.07 4.94 -1.34
CA ARG A 21 -6.24 3.56 -0.86
C ARG A 21 -6.63 2.61 -2.00
N ARG A 22 -7.56 3.01 -2.86
CA ARG A 22 -7.98 2.23 -4.03
C ARG A 22 -6.85 2.07 -5.05
N ALA A 23 -6.10 3.14 -5.32
CA ALA A 23 -4.95 3.10 -6.23
C ALA A 23 -3.88 2.12 -5.72
N ALA A 24 -3.54 2.20 -4.43
CA ALA A 24 -2.58 1.29 -3.80
C ALA A 24 -3.03 -0.17 -3.87
N ALA A 25 -4.32 -0.45 -3.62
CA ALA A 25 -4.86 -1.81 -3.74
C ALA A 25 -4.75 -2.37 -5.17
N ARG A 26 -5.07 -1.55 -6.19
CA ARG A 26 -4.93 -1.95 -7.59
C ARG A 26 -3.48 -2.17 -7.99
N ALA A 27 -2.57 -1.27 -7.60
CA ALA A 27 -1.15 -1.42 -7.90
C ALA A 27 -0.57 -2.72 -7.34
N ARG A 28 -0.94 -3.09 -6.11
CA ARG A 28 -0.55 -4.38 -5.51
C ARG A 28 -1.08 -5.58 -6.29
N LYS A 29 -2.35 -5.53 -6.71
CA LYS A 29 -2.98 -6.61 -7.51
C LYS A 29 -2.25 -6.79 -8.84
N VAL A 30 -2.05 -5.72 -9.59
CA VAL A 30 -1.32 -5.73 -10.88
C VAL A 30 0.11 -6.26 -10.70
N ALA A 31 0.84 -5.79 -9.68
CA ALA A 31 2.18 -6.27 -9.38
C ALA A 31 2.21 -7.78 -9.07
N GLN A 32 1.18 -8.29 -8.39
CA GLN A 32 1.04 -9.72 -8.10
C GLN A 32 0.76 -10.54 -9.37
N GLU A 33 -0.14 -10.07 -10.23
CA GLU A 33 -0.57 -10.77 -11.46
C GLU A 33 0.54 -10.79 -12.52
N THR A 34 1.22 -9.67 -12.71
CA THR A 34 2.26 -9.49 -13.74
C THR A 34 3.65 -9.94 -13.28
N ARG A 35 3.81 -10.34 -12.00
CA ARG A 35 5.10 -10.63 -11.37
C ARG A 35 6.11 -9.48 -11.50
N THR A 36 5.62 -8.23 -11.48
CA THR A 36 6.45 -7.03 -11.54
C THR A 36 6.60 -6.39 -10.15
N PRO A 37 7.78 -5.86 -9.79
CA PRO A 37 7.98 -5.27 -8.47
C PRO A 37 7.13 -4.00 -8.29
N LEU A 38 6.58 -3.83 -7.09
CA LEU A 38 5.95 -2.58 -6.67
C LEU A 38 7.01 -1.65 -6.08
N ILE A 39 7.20 -0.47 -6.69
CA ILE A 39 8.13 0.56 -6.21
C ILE A 39 7.41 1.44 -5.19
N VAL A 40 8.00 1.62 -4.01
CA VAL A 40 7.45 2.47 -2.93
C VAL A 40 8.56 3.33 -2.33
N TYR A 41 8.19 4.52 -1.88
CA TYR A 41 9.06 5.37 -1.08
C TYR A 41 8.77 5.13 0.40
N GLU A 42 9.76 4.68 1.15
CA GLU A 42 9.64 4.32 2.57
C GLU A 42 10.93 4.73 3.28
N ASP A 43 10.82 5.38 4.44
CA ASP A 43 11.96 5.84 5.25
C ASP A 43 13.02 6.63 4.47
N GLY A 44 12.55 7.52 3.59
CA GLY A 44 13.43 8.38 2.78
C GLY A 44 14.14 7.66 1.62
N ARG A 45 13.71 6.43 1.28
CA ARG A 45 14.37 5.60 0.25
C ARG A 45 13.36 4.98 -0.70
N VAL A 46 13.80 4.75 -1.93
CA VAL A 46 13.02 3.98 -2.92
C VAL A 46 13.28 2.50 -2.70
N VAL A 47 12.23 1.75 -2.38
CA VAL A 47 12.26 0.32 -2.06
C VAL A 47 11.42 -0.46 -3.06
N LYS A 48 11.92 -1.64 -3.46
CA LYS A 48 11.19 -2.60 -4.30
C LYS A 48 10.49 -3.64 -3.42
N LYS A 49 9.16 -3.69 -3.46
CA LYS A 49 8.35 -4.70 -2.78
C LYS A 49 7.83 -5.74 -3.78
N TYR A 50 7.86 -7.00 -3.35
CA TYR A 50 7.52 -8.17 -4.18
C TYR A 50 6.29 -8.88 -3.58
N PRO A 51 5.07 -8.40 -3.85
CA PRO A 51 3.86 -8.85 -3.14
C PRO A 51 3.56 -10.36 -3.28
N TRP A 52 4.07 -11.03 -4.30
CA TRP A 52 3.94 -12.49 -4.46
C TRP A 52 4.90 -13.29 -3.55
N LYS A 53 6.04 -12.73 -3.15
CA LYS A 53 7.00 -13.40 -2.24
C LYS A 53 6.56 -13.30 -0.78
N GLU A 54 5.75 -12.31 -0.43
CA GLU A 54 5.35 -12.05 0.95
C GLU A 54 4.29 -13.06 1.45
N LYS A 55 3.42 -13.54 0.55
CA LYS A 55 2.46 -14.61 0.86
C LYS A 55 3.12 -15.92 1.30
N SER A 56 4.32 -16.24 0.81
CA SER A 56 5.02 -17.48 1.18
C SER A 56 5.67 -17.44 2.58
N ARG A 57 5.86 -16.25 3.17
CA ARG A 57 6.35 -16.10 4.55
C ARG A 57 5.25 -16.20 5.60
N LYS A 58 4.01 -15.81 5.27
CA LYS A 58 2.87 -15.92 6.20
C LYS A 58 2.46 -17.37 6.44
N THR A 59 2.56 -18.25 5.45
CA THR A 59 2.29 -19.69 5.59
C THR A 59 3.38 -20.46 6.34
N ARG A 60 4.59 -19.91 6.51
CA ARG A 60 5.70 -20.57 7.21
C ARG A 60 5.81 -20.22 8.70
N LYS A 61 5.01 -19.28 9.20
CA LYS A 61 5.03 -18.87 10.63
C LYS A 61 3.89 -19.49 11.46
N THR A 62 3.12 -20.40 10.88
CA THR A 62 1.96 -21.06 11.51
C THR A 62 2.10 -22.58 11.60
N ASN A 63 3.31 -23.12 11.41
CA ASN A 63 3.62 -24.54 11.58
C ASN A 63 4.82 -24.72 12.48
#